data_AF-A0A1M6MDB9-F1
#
_entry.id   AF-A0A1M6MDB9-F1
#
_cell.length_a   1.000
_cell.length_b   1.000
_cell.length_c   1.000
_cell.angle_alpha   90.00
_cell.angle_beta   90.00
_cell.angle_gamma   90.00
#
_symmetry.space_group_name_H-M   'P 1'
#
loop_
_entity.id
_entity.type
_entity.pdbx_description
1 polymer ?
#
loop_
_entity_poly.entity_id
_entity_poly.type
_entity_poly.pdbx_seq_one_letter_code
_entity_poly.pdbx_strand_id
1 'polypeptide(L)'
;IQRLIKAGEKINFNSVSLEARVSKSYLYTHPEIKERIENLRKQQAAAPSPRQIKREMTDASKDIIIAAKNKRIKELEAENKRLKEELKMLRGKLYESLE
;
A
#
# COMPACT_ATOMS: atom_id res chain seq x y z
N ILE A 1 -0.64 14.71 27.25
CA ILE A 1 0.06 14.19 26.04
C ILE A 1 -0.25 12.71 25.79
N GLN A 2 -0.05 11.79 26.74
CA GLN A 2 -0.32 10.35 26.52
C GLN A 2 -1.74 10.03 26.01
N ARG A 3 -2.75 10.76 26.48
CA ARG A 3 -4.12 10.67 25.94
C ARG A 3 -4.20 10.93 24.43
N LEU A 4 -3.56 12.00 23.94
CA LEU A 4 -3.51 12.33 22.51
C LEU A 4 -2.80 11.23 21.71
N ILE A 5 -1.75 10.61 22.25
CA ILE A 5 -1.07 9.47 21.62
C ILE A 5 -2.05 8.29 21.48
N LYS A 6 -2.73 7.91 22.55
CA LYS A 6 -3.69 6.79 22.54
C LYS A 6 -4.89 7.04 21.63
N ALA A 7 -5.34 8.29 21.53
CA ALA A 7 -6.43 8.71 20.67
C ALA A 7 -6.01 8.85 19.18
N GLY A 8 -4.71 8.78 18.87
CA GLY A 8 -4.21 9.02 17.51
C GLY A 8 -4.36 10.48 17.05
N GLU A 9 -4.56 11.40 17.99
CA GLU A 9 -4.76 12.82 17.71
C GLU A 9 -3.44 13.53 17.38
N LYS A 10 -3.54 14.65 16.66
CA LYS A 10 -2.34 15.46 16.33
C LYS A 10 -1.69 15.97 17.61
N ILE A 11 -0.37 15.81 17.72
CA ILE A 11 0.43 16.31 18.83
C ILE A 11 1.14 17.59 18.38
N ASN A 12 0.65 18.72 18.87
CA ASN A 12 1.22 20.05 18.70
C ASN A 12 0.85 20.94 19.90
N PHE A 13 1.47 22.12 20.02
CA PHE A 13 1.23 23.04 21.14
C PHE A 13 -0.25 23.43 21.33
N ASN A 14 -1.04 23.51 20.27
CA ASN A 14 -2.48 23.83 20.38
C ASN A 14 -3.24 22.65 21.00
N SER A 15 -3.11 21.46 20.42
CA SER A 15 -3.76 20.24 20.91
C SER A 15 -3.39 19.92 22.35
N VAL A 16 -2.12 20.10 22.72
CA VAL A 16 -1.63 19.84 24.08
C VAL A 16 -2.12 20.90 25.06
N SER A 17 -2.16 22.17 24.65
CA SER A 17 -2.72 23.27 25.44
C SER A 17 -4.21 23.03 25.76
N LEU A 18 -4.99 22.62 24.75
CA LEU A 18 -6.41 22.29 24.93
C LEU A 18 -6.61 21.06 25.81
N GLU A 19 -5.89 19.97 25.55
CA GLU A 19 -6.01 18.71 26.29
C GLU A 19 -5.59 18.85 27.75
N ALA A 20 -4.48 19.55 28.01
CA ALA A 20 -3.96 19.75 29.36
C ALA A 20 -4.57 20.97 30.08
N ARG A 21 -5.42 21.76 29.39
CA ARG A 21 -6.04 22.99 29.91
C ARG A 21 -5.02 24.00 30.45
N VAL A 22 -3.88 24.13 29.77
CA VAL A 22 -2.83 25.10 30.09
C VAL A 22 -2.64 26.08 28.95
N SER A 23 -2.11 27.26 29.23
CA SER A 23 -1.78 28.22 28.17
C SER A 23 -0.61 27.71 27.31
N LYS A 24 -0.54 28.15 26.06
CA LYS A 24 0.65 27.86 25.22
C LYS A 24 1.92 28.44 25.81
N SER A 25 1.83 29.60 26.47
CA SER A 25 2.94 30.23 27.17
C SER A 25 3.52 29.31 28.26
N TYR A 26 2.67 28.63 29.02
CA TYR A 26 3.09 27.61 29.97
C TYR A 26 3.89 26.48 29.29
N LEU A 27 3.44 26.01 28.12
CA LEU A 27 4.16 24.96 27.37
C LEU A 27 5.51 25.46 26.81
N TYR A 28 5.62 26.73 26.43
CA TYR A 28 6.87 27.31 25.93
C TYR A 28 7.89 27.61 27.03
N THR A 29 7.41 27.92 28.24
CA THR A 29 8.27 28.23 29.40
C THR A 29 8.89 26.99 30.05
N HIS A 30 8.42 25.79 29.70
CA HIS A 30 8.95 24.52 30.21
C HIS A 30 9.68 23.76 29.07
N PRO A 31 11.02 23.87 28.97
CA PRO A 31 11.79 23.32 27.87
C PRO A 31 11.60 21.81 27.64
N GLU A 32 11.52 21.02 28.71
CA GLU A 32 11.30 19.57 28.61
C GLU A 32 9.97 19.22 27.95
N ILE A 33 8.91 19.97 28.27
CA ILE A 33 7.58 19.80 27.69
C ILE A 33 7.61 20.21 26.22
N LYS A 34 8.23 21.35 25.91
CA LYS A 34 8.42 21.84 24.55
C LYS A 34 9.12 20.79 23.69
N GLU A 35 10.27 20.29 24.15
CA GLU A 35 11.06 19.28 23.45
C GLU A 35 10.25 18.00 23.24
N ARG A 36 9.52 17.56 24.27
CA ARG A 36 8.66 16.38 24.14
C ARG A 36 7.59 16.54 23.07
N ILE A 37 6.93 17.70 23.00
CA ILE A 37 5.90 18.00 22.00
C ILE A 37 6.52 18.01 20.59
N GLU A 38 7.68 18.65 20.43
CA GLU A 38 8.38 18.72 19.14
C GLU A 38 8.83 17.34 18.66
N ASN A 39 9.42 16.53 19.53
CA ASN A 39 9.87 15.18 19.20
C ASN A 39 8.70 14.29 18.80
N LEU A 40 7.60 14.30 19.56
CA LEU A 40 6.39 13.53 19.23
C LEU A 40 5.74 14.01 17.93
N ARG A 41 5.75 15.33 17.66
CA ARG A 41 5.24 15.88 16.40
C ARG A 41 6.07 15.42 15.21
N LYS A 42 7.41 15.41 15.32
CA LYS A 42 8.30 14.90 14.28
C LYS A 42 8.08 13.41 14.03
N GLN A 43 7.93 12.62 15.10
CA GLN A 43 7.61 11.19 15.00
C GLN A 43 6.27 10.94 14.30
N GLN A 44 5.23 11.72 14.60
CA GLN A 44 3.93 11.63 13.91
C GLN A 44 4.01 12.05 12.44
N ALA A 45 4.91 12.96 12.07
CA ALA A 45 5.10 13.37 10.68
C ALA A 45 5.90 12.34 9.86
N ALA A 46 6.82 11.62 10.51
CA ALA A 46 7.61 10.57 9.87
C ALA A 46 6.87 9.22 9.77
N ALA A 47 5.86 9.00 10.62
CA ALA A 47 5.04 7.80 10.56
C ALA A 47 4.11 7.83 9.32
N PRO A 48 4.05 6.75 8.52
CA PRO A 48 3.12 6.66 7.41
C PRO A 48 1.68 6.80 7.92
N SER A 49 0.90 7.66 7.28
CA SER A 49 -0.51 7.84 7.60
C SER A 49 -1.24 6.51 7.45
N PRO A 50 -2.27 6.21 8.27
CA PRO A 50 -3.13 5.04 8.06
C PRO A 50 -3.71 4.95 6.64
N ARG A 51 -3.88 6.09 5.94
CA ARG A 51 -4.27 6.12 4.52
C ARG A 51 -3.17 5.63 3.59
N GLN A 52 -1.91 5.95 3.87
CA GLN A 52 -0.75 5.48 3.09
C GLN A 52 -0.57 3.97 3.27
N ILE A 53 -0.64 3.48 4.51
CA ILE A 53 -0.56 2.04 4.81
C ILE A 53 -1.67 1.27 4.08
N LYS A 54 -2.92 1.76 4.15
CA LYS A 54 -4.04 1.13 3.41
C LYS A 54 -3.81 1.12 1.89
N ARG A 55 -3.26 2.19 1.32
CA ARG A 55 -2.94 2.26 -0.12
C ARG A 55 -1.85 1.26 -0.49
N GLU A 56 -0.75 1.21 0.25
CA GLU A 56 0.34 0.26 0.02
C GLU A 56 -0.15 -1.20 0.10
N MET A 57 -0.98 -1.53 1.09
CA MET A 57 -1.60 -2.86 1.19
C MET A 57 -2.50 -3.17 -0.01
N THR A 58 -3.30 -2.20 -0.47
CA THR A 58 -4.14 -2.40 -1.66
C THR A 58 -3.32 -2.55 -2.93
N ASP A 59 -2.20 -1.85 -3.05
CA ASP A 59 -1.34 -1.92 -4.23
C ASP A 59 -0.56 -3.23 -4.27
N ALA A 60 -0.01 -3.69 -3.14
CA ALA A 60 0.59 -5.02 -3.04
C ALA A 60 -0.40 -6.14 -3.39
N SER A 61 -1.66 -6.00 -2.98
CA SER A 61 -2.72 -6.96 -3.33
C SER A 61 -3.03 -6.95 -4.83
N LYS A 62 -2.98 -5.79 -5.50
CA LYS A 62 -3.15 -5.70 -6.96
C LYS A 62 -1.98 -6.36 -7.69
N ASP A 63 -0.75 -6.19 -7.21
CA ASP A 63 0.43 -6.78 -7.84
C ASP A 63 0.36 -8.31 -7.86
N ILE A 64 -0.10 -8.92 -6.77
CA ILE A 64 -0.34 -10.38 -6.70
C ILE A 64 -1.37 -10.81 -7.76
N ILE A 65 -2.47 -10.07 -7.89
CA ILE A 65 -3.53 -10.37 -8.86
C ILE A 65 -2.99 -10.22 -10.30
N ILE A 66 -2.21 -9.18 -10.58
CA ILE A 66 -1.59 -8.94 -11.88
C ILE A 66 -0.64 -10.09 -12.24
N ALA A 67 0.21 -10.52 -11.30
CA ALA A 67 1.13 -11.62 -11.51
C ALA A 67 0.40 -12.94 -11.84
N ALA A 68 -0.67 -13.25 -11.09
CA ALA A 68 -1.48 -14.44 -11.33
C ALA A 68 -2.17 -14.39 -12.72
N LYS A 69 -2.72 -13.24 -13.09
CA LYS A 69 -3.34 -13.04 -14.41
C LYS A 69 -2.34 -13.18 -15.55
N ASN A 70 -1.16 -12.58 -15.42
CA ASN A 70 -0.10 -12.67 -16.42
C ASN A 70 0.40 -14.12 -16.60
N LYS A 71 0.50 -14.89 -15.51
CA LYS A 71 0.81 -16.32 -15.59
C LYS A 71 -0.26 -17.07 -16.40
N ARG A 72 -1.54 -16.83 -16.11
CA ARG A 72 -2.64 -17.50 -16.82
C ARG A 72 -2.68 -17.14 -18.31
N ILE A 73 -2.42 -15.88 -18.65
CA ILE A 73 -2.33 -15.44 -20.06
C ILE A 73 -1.23 -16.21 -20.80
N LYS A 74 -0.03 -16.31 -20.22
CA LYS A 74 1.08 -17.05 -20.83
C LYS A 74 0.76 -18.53 -21.05
N GLU A 75 0.11 -19.17 -20.08
CA GLU A 75 -0.34 -20.56 -20.22
C GLU A 75 -1.33 -20.73 -21.38
N LEU A 76 -2.33 -19.84 -21.46
CA LEU A 76 -3.34 -19.86 -22.52
C LEU A 76 -2.72 -19.58 -23.90
N GLU A 77 -1.78 -18.65 -24.00
CA GLU A 77 -1.06 -18.36 -25.25
C GLU A 77 -0.25 -19.56 -25.73
N ALA A 78 0.45 -20.24 -24.82
CA ALA A 78 1.21 -21.45 -25.14
C ALA A 78 0.30 -22.61 -25.58
N GLU A 79 -0.83 -22.79 -24.91
CA GLU A 79 -1.85 -23.78 -25.30
C GLU A 79 -2.44 -23.46 -26.67
N ASN A 80 -2.83 -22.20 -26.91
CA ASN A 80 -3.37 -21.77 -28.20
C ASN A 80 -2.38 -22.01 -29.35
N LYS A 81 -1.09 -21.75 -29.12
CA LYS A 81 -0.04 -22.01 -30.09
C LYS A 81 0.07 -23.51 -30.42
N ARG A 82 0.13 -24.37 -29.40
CA ARG A 82 0.18 -25.83 -29.59
C ARG A 82 -1.02 -26.36 -30.38
N LEU A 83 -2.23 -25.95 -30.00
CA LEU A 83 -3.46 -26.35 -30.70
C LEU A 83 -3.47 -25.90 -32.17
N LYS A 84 -2.96 -24.71 -32.47
CA LYS A 84 -2.82 -24.23 -33.86
C LYS A 84 -1.82 -25.05 -34.66
N GLU A 85 -0.71 -25.46 -34.06
CA GLU A 85 0.29 -26.33 -34.69
C GLU A 85 -0.27 -27.72 -34.97
N GLU A 86 -0.97 -28.32 -34.00
CA GLU A 86 -1.66 -29.61 -34.17
C GLU A 86 -2.70 -29.56 -35.30
N LEU A 87 -3.52 -28.51 -35.33
CA LEU A 87 -4.49 -28.30 -36.41
C LEU A 87 -3.83 -28.18 -37.78
N LYS A 88 -2.68 -27.48 -37.86
CA LYS A 88 -1.93 -27.35 -39.12
C LYS A 88 -1.44 -28.71 -39.61
N MET A 89 -0.87 -29.53 -38.71
CA MET A 89 -0.38 -30.87 -39.05
C MET A 89 -1.51 -31.81 -39.47
N LEU A 90 -2.63 -31.81 -38.75
CA LEU A 90 -3.80 -32.64 -39.08
C LEU A 90 -4.39 -32.26 -40.44
N ARG A 91 -4.49 -30.96 -40.74
CA ARG A 91 -4.93 -30.48 -42.06
C ARG A 91 -4.00 -30.94 -43.17
N GLY A 92 -2.68 -30.85 -42.98
CA GLY A 92 -1.70 -31.34 -43.95
C GLY A 92 -1.90 -32.81 -44.29
N LYS A 93 -2.00 -33.66 -43.27
CA LYS A 93 -2.28 -35.10 -43.45
C LYS A 93 -3.59 -35.39 -44.17
N LEU A 94 -4.63 -34.59 -43.92
CA LEU A 94 -5.91 -34.75 -44.60
C LEU A 94 -5.79 -34.48 -46.10
N TYR A 95 -5.06 -33.42 -46.49
CA TYR A 95 -4.82 -33.12 -47.90
C TYR A 95 -4.00 -34.21 -48.59
N GLU A 96 -2.94 -34.73 -47.95
CA GLU A 96 -2.15 -35.85 -48.48
C GLU A 96 -2.98 -37.13 -48.66
N SER A 97 -4.02 -37.35 -47.86
CA SER A 97 -4.90 -38.52 -47.97
C SER A 97 -6.00 -38.41 -49.04
N LEU A 98 -6.15 -37.23 -49.66
CA LEU A 98 -7.14 -36.94 -50.69
C LEU A 98 -6.51 -36.87 -52.11
N GLU A 99 -5.18 -36.93 -52.21
CA GLU A 99 -4.41 -37.14 -53.45
C GLU A 99 -4.17 -38.64 -53.71
#